data_AF-A0A085TYN3-F1
#
_entry.id   AF-A0A085TYN3-F1
#
_cell.length_a   1.000
_cell.length_b   1.000
_cell.length_c   1.000
_cell.angle_alpha   90.00
_cell.angle_beta   90.00
_cell.angle_gamma   90.00
#
_symmetry.space_group_name_H-M   'P 1'
#
loop_
_entity.id
_entity.type
_entity.pdbx_description
1 polymer ?
#
loop_
_entity_poly.entity_id
_entity_poly.type
_entity_poly.pdbx_seq_one_letter_code
_entity_poly.pdbx_strand_id
1 'polypeptide(L)'
;MVDVRHHPNKAARPGGGAGEDPSLPMRAYLAFAVGAVMLVGLFWLTWRSQFAAPPGYLFDTPSQPVEAAYCLAVARGVAPGATGGGYLGEAHDFWLQRVRDFGGDLAGTLTLGEKLLGDHLGTQRGAVRLWLIEAMDACSNRALNYGAHFAAFD
;
A
#
# COMPACT_ATOMS: atom_id res chain seq x y z
N MET A 1 81.86 -21.68 -34.08
CA MET A 1 81.27 -22.92 -34.60
C MET A 1 79.81 -22.93 -34.20
N VAL A 2 78.93 -22.59 -35.14
CA VAL A 2 77.48 -22.46 -34.96
C VAL A 2 76.88 -23.70 -35.59
N ASP A 3 76.18 -24.53 -34.81
CA ASP A 3 75.45 -25.70 -35.32
C ASP A 3 73.99 -25.29 -35.56
N VAL A 4 73.61 -25.33 -36.82
CA VAL A 4 72.28 -25.02 -37.36
C VAL A 4 71.60 -26.35 -37.66
N ARG A 5 70.53 -26.68 -36.94
CA ARG A 5 69.60 -27.74 -37.34
C ARG A 5 68.25 -27.16 -37.74
N HIS A 6 67.93 -27.34 -39.02
CA HIS A 6 66.65 -27.04 -39.65
C HIS A 6 65.64 -28.18 -39.47
N HIS A 7 64.47 -27.83 -38.91
CA HIS A 7 63.07 -28.11 -39.34
C HIS A 7 62.61 -29.55 -39.64
N PRO A 8 61.28 -29.81 -39.81
CA PRO A 8 60.05 -29.12 -39.36
C PRO A 8 59.07 -30.11 -38.67
N ASN A 9 58.01 -29.63 -38.01
CA ASN A 9 56.64 -30.07 -38.33
C ASN A 9 55.52 -29.57 -37.39
N LYS A 10 54.41 -29.28 -38.06
CA LYS A 10 53.00 -29.33 -37.63
C LYS A 10 52.49 -28.21 -36.72
N ALA A 11 51.84 -27.28 -37.42
CA ALA A 11 50.75 -26.45 -36.93
C ALA A 11 49.72 -27.27 -36.14
N ALA A 12 49.37 -26.77 -34.96
CA ALA A 12 48.13 -27.10 -34.26
C ALA A 12 47.66 -25.85 -33.49
N ARG A 13 46.82 -25.04 -34.14
CA ARG A 13 45.71 -24.33 -33.49
C ARG A 13 44.43 -25.10 -33.86
N PRO A 14 43.30 -24.99 -33.15
CA PRO A 14 43.06 -24.57 -31.77
C PRO A 14 42.18 -25.62 -31.02
N GLY A 15 42.63 -26.15 -29.88
CA GLY A 15 41.71 -26.84 -28.95
C GLY A 15 41.10 -25.77 -28.05
N GLY A 16 39.86 -25.34 -28.26
CA GLY A 16 38.69 -26.17 -28.04
C GLY A 16 38.14 -25.72 -26.70
N GLY A 17 37.27 -24.71 -26.72
CA GLY A 17 36.57 -24.25 -25.54
C GLY A 17 35.89 -25.44 -24.90
N ALA A 18 36.39 -25.86 -23.74
CA ALA A 18 35.62 -26.69 -22.83
C ALA A 18 34.49 -25.79 -22.35
N GLY A 19 33.35 -25.91 -23.02
CA GLY A 19 32.10 -25.36 -22.52
C GLY A 19 31.94 -25.84 -21.09
N GLU A 20 31.90 -24.89 -20.17
CA GLU A 20 31.39 -25.13 -18.84
C GLU A 20 29.97 -25.63 -19.03
N ASP A 21 29.75 -26.94 -18.90
CA ASP A 21 28.40 -27.50 -18.78
C ASP A 21 27.77 -26.86 -17.54
N PRO A 22 26.77 -25.97 -17.66
CA PRO A 22 26.11 -25.41 -16.49
C PRO A 22 25.01 -26.40 -16.08
N SER A 23 25.36 -27.67 -15.92
CA SER A 23 24.47 -28.64 -15.28
C SER A 23 24.47 -28.34 -13.79
N LEU A 24 23.68 -27.34 -13.40
CA LEU A 24 23.36 -27.08 -12.01
C LEU A 24 22.98 -28.42 -11.35
N PRO A 25 23.56 -28.75 -10.18
CA PRO A 25 23.32 -30.04 -9.56
C PRO A 25 21.80 -30.20 -9.37
N MET A 26 21.25 -31.39 -9.61
CA MET A 26 19.82 -31.72 -9.42
C MET A 26 19.24 -31.18 -8.08
N ARG A 27 20.10 -31.09 -7.06
CA ARG A 27 19.81 -30.47 -5.75
C ARG A 27 19.43 -28.99 -5.82
N ALA A 28 20.06 -28.21 -6.70
CA ALA A 28 19.72 -26.80 -6.93
C ALA A 28 18.33 -26.65 -7.55
N TYR A 29 17.95 -27.51 -8.50
CA TYR A 29 16.60 -27.53 -9.05
C TYR A 29 15.55 -27.89 -8.00
N LEU A 30 15.83 -28.87 -7.14
CA LEU A 30 14.94 -29.21 -6.03
C LEU A 30 14.80 -28.07 -5.03
N ALA A 31 15.89 -27.40 -4.66
CA ALA A 31 15.85 -26.23 -3.77
C ALA A 31 15.02 -25.08 -4.38
N PHE A 32 15.17 -24.83 -5.69
CA PHE A 32 14.40 -23.80 -6.39
C PHE A 32 12.92 -24.15 -6.47
N ALA A 33 12.59 -25.42 -6.75
CA ALA A 33 11.21 -25.89 -6.77
C ALA A 33 10.53 -25.75 -5.40
N VAL A 34 11.22 -26.12 -4.31
CA VAL A 34 10.70 -25.94 -2.95
C VAL A 34 10.52 -24.46 -2.63
N GLY A 35 11.49 -23.61 -2.97
CA GLY A 35 11.40 -22.17 -2.79
C GLY A 35 10.22 -21.56 -3.56
N ALA A 36 10.02 -21.97 -4.81
CA ALA A 36 8.90 -21.52 -5.63
C ALA A 36 7.55 -21.94 -5.04
N VAL A 37 7.42 -23.19 -4.57
CA VAL A 37 6.20 -23.66 -3.90
C VAL A 37 5.94 -22.88 -2.61
N MET A 38 6.99 -22.57 -1.84
CA MET A 38 6.86 -21.77 -0.63
C MET A 38 6.39 -20.34 -0.93
N LEU A 39 6.94 -19.71 -1.97
CA LEU A 39 6.53 -18.38 -2.43
C LEU A 39 5.08 -18.37 -2.93
N VAL A 40 4.67 -19.38 -3.71
CA VAL A 40 3.28 -19.53 -4.16
C VAL A 40 2.35 -19.73 -2.96
N GLY A 41 2.75 -20.53 -1.97
CA GLY A 41 2.01 -20.71 -0.72
C GLY A 41 1.89 -19.41 0.08
N LEU A 42 2.97 -18.64 0.22
CA LEU A 42 2.97 -17.35 0.90
C LEU A 42 2.09 -16.33 0.16
N PHE A 43 2.19 -16.29 -1.16
CA PHE A 43 1.36 -15.43 -2.00
C PHE A 43 -0.11 -15.81 -1.87
N TRP A 44 -0.44 -17.11 -1.89
CA TRP A 44 -1.81 -17.59 -1.72
C TRP A 44 -2.37 -17.26 -0.32
N LEU A 45 -1.58 -17.44 0.73
CA LEU A 45 -1.96 -17.09 2.09
C LEU A 45 -2.15 -15.58 2.25
N THR A 46 -1.25 -14.78 1.69
CA THR A 46 -1.35 -13.31 1.70
C THR A 46 -2.56 -12.84 0.90
N TRP A 47 -2.78 -13.40 -0.28
CA TRP A 47 -3.93 -13.12 -1.13
C TRP A 47 -5.23 -13.46 -0.38
N ARG A 48 -5.30 -14.62 0.27
CA ARG A 48 -6.47 -15.02 1.06
C ARG A 48 -6.64 -14.21 2.35
N SER A 49 -5.57 -13.77 2.99
CA SER A 49 -5.63 -13.00 4.23
C SER A 49 -6.01 -11.53 3.99
N GLN A 50 -5.70 -10.96 2.83
CA GLN A 50 -6.23 -9.65 2.42
C GLN A 50 -7.78 -9.66 2.30
N PHE A 51 -8.39 -10.83 2.07
CA PHE A 51 -9.85 -11.01 2.12
C PHE A 51 -10.39 -11.45 3.50
N ALA A 52 -9.52 -11.84 4.44
CA ALA A 52 -9.91 -12.35 5.76
C ALA A 52 -9.66 -11.37 6.91
N ALA A 53 -8.83 -10.34 6.71
CA ALA A 53 -8.95 -9.13 7.50
C ALA A 53 -10.32 -8.54 7.15
N PRO A 54 -11.26 -8.40 8.12
CA PRO A 54 -12.41 -7.56 7.88
C PRO A 54 -11.86 -6.25 7.33
N PRO A 55 -12.42 -5.66 6.26
CA PRO A 55 -12.15 -4.27 5.97
C PRO A 55 -12.72 -3.50 7.15
N GLY A 56 -11.94 -3.43 8.24
CA GLY A 56 -12.26 -2.66 9.42
C GLY A 56 -12.48 -1.27 8.90
N TYR A 57 -13.69 -0.77 9.06
CA TYR A 57 -13.95 0.60 8.75
C TYR A 57 -13.01 1.44 9.59
N LEU A 58 -12.53 2.53 9.01
CA LEU A 58 -11.47 3.31 9.64
C LEU A 58 -11.92 3.75 11.05
N PHE A 59 -11.03 3.59 12.03
CA PHE A 59 -11.30 3.90 13.45
C PHE A 59 -12.45 3.10 14.10
N ASP A 60 -12.58 1.80 13.78
CA ASP A 60 -13.61 0.90 14.34
C ASP A 60 -15.04 1.42 14.15
N THR A 61 -15.26 2.18 13.07
CA THR A 61 -16.60 2.70 12.76
C THR A 61 -17.55 1.55 12.38
N PRO A 62 -18.85 1.65 12.69
CA PRO A 62 -19.77 0.52 12.51
C PRO A 62 -20.22 0.30 11.06
N SER A 63 -20.03 1.28 10.17
CA SER A 63 -20.48 1.21 8.78
C SER A 63 -19.79 2.25 7.90
N GLN A 64 -19.80 2.04 6.57
CA GLN A 64 -19.27 2.99 5.57
C GLN A 64 -19.84 4.41 5.66
N PRO A 65 -21.16 4.65 5.82
CA PRO A 65 -21.68 6.01 5.96
C PRO A 65 -21.16 6.69 7.23
N VAL A 66 -20.98 5.94 8.32
CA VAL A 66 -20.43 6.47 9.57
C VAL A 66 -18.93 6.74 9.46
N GLU A 67 -18.17 5.89 8.75
CA GLU A 67 -16.77 6.14 8.39
C GLU A 67 -16.64 7.45 7.61
N ALA A 68 -17.48 7.66 6.59
CA ALA A 68 -17.45 8.87 5.79
C ALA A 68 -17.80 10.12 6.63
N ALA A 69 -18.79 10.02 7.52
CA ALA A 69 -19.14 11.09 8.45
C ALA A 69 -18.03 11.37 9.47
N TYR A 70 -17.35 10.34 9.93
CA TYR A 70 -16.19 10.45 10.81
C TYR A 70 -15.05 11.21 10.13
N CYS A 71 -14.68 10.80 8.90
CA CYS A 71 -13.61 11.47 8.15
C CYS A 71 -13.97 12.91 7.77
N LEU A 72 -15.24 13.20 7.51
CA LEU A 72 -15.72 14.58 7.37
C LEU A 72 -15.55 15.39 8.66
N ALA A 73 -15.86 14.80 9.82
CA ALA A 73 -15.66 15.44 11.12
C ALA A 73 -14.18 15.69 11.41
N VAL A 74 -13.28 14.76 11.05
CA VAL A 74 -11.82 14.93 11.15
C VAL A 74 -11.36 16.09 10.28
N ALA A 75 -11.77 16.14 9.01
CA ALA A 75 -11.40 17.23 8.09
C ALA A 75 -11.82 18.61 8.64
N ARG A 76 -13.03 18.70 9.19
CA ARG A 76 -13.53 19.91 9.88
C ARG A 76 -12.74 20.25 11.14
N GLY A 77 -12.29 19.24 11.88
CA GLY A 77 -11.49 19.40 13.09
C GLY A 77 -10.07 19.89 12.82
N VAL A 78 -9.46 19.48 11.70
CA VAL A 78 -8.11 19.92 11.28
C VAL A 78 -8.13 21.37 10.81
N ALA A 79 -9.09 21.73 9.96
CA ALA A 79 -9.22 23.08 9.42
C ALA A 79 -10.70 23.53 9.48
N PRO A 80 -11.15 24.08 10.63
CA PRO A 80 -12.50 24.59 10.77
C PRO A 80 -12.69 25.78 9.81
N GLY A 81 -13.43 25.57 8.73
CA GLY A 81 -13.66 26.57 7.68
C GLY A 81 -12.91 26.33 6.37
N ALA A 82 -12.16 25.23 6.23
CA ALA A 82 -11.62 24.81 4.94
C ALA A 82 -12.78 24.47 4.00
N THR A 83 -13.16 25.44 3.16
CA THR A 83 -14.12 25.27 2.08
C THR A 83 -13.49 25.91 0.84
N GLY A 84 -13.32 25.13 -0.23
CA GLY A 84 -12.98 25.68 -1.54
C GLY A 84 -11.50 25.89 -1.89
N GLY A 85 -10.54 25.16 -1.31
CA GLY A 85 -9.17 25.15 -1.85
C GLY A 85 -8.16 24.28 -1.10
N GLY A 86 -7.27 23.64 -1.87
CA GLY A 86 -6.18 22.78 -1.38
C GLY A 86 -6.63 21.41 -0.88
N TYR A 87 -5.66 20.58 -0.52
CA TYR A 87 -5.85 19.19 -0.08
C TYR A 87 -6.95 18.99 0.96
N LEU A 88 -6.99 19.82 2.00
CA LEU A 88 -7.99 19.70 3.08
C LEU A 88 -9.41 20.07 2.62
N GLY A 89 -9.55 21.02 1.70
CA GLY A 89 -10.83 21.39 1.11
C GLY A 89 -11.35 20.29 0.19
N GLU A 90 -10.49 19.75 -0.67
CA GLU A 90 -10.84 18.65 -1.58
C GLU A 90 -11.26 17.39 -0.81
N ALA A 91 -10.56 17.06 0.27
CA ALA A 91 -10.94 15.94 1.13
C ALA A 91 -12.25 16.19 1.88
N HIS A 92 -12.49 17.40 2.37
CA HIS A 92 -13.77 17.76 2.97
C HIS A 92 -14.92 17.57 1.98
N ASP A 93 -14.78 18.11 0.76
CA ASP A 93 -15.80 18.03 -0.28
C ASP A 93 -16.06 16.57 -0.71
N PHE A 94 -15.00 15.77 -0.85
CA PHE A 94 -15.11 14.34 -1.15
C PHE A 94 -15.92 13.59 -0.08
N TRP A 95 -15.57 13.76 1.20
CA TRP A 95 -16.25 13.06 2.28
C TRP A 95 -17.68 13.56 2.47
N LEU A 96 -17.92 14.86 2.29
CA LEU A 96 -19.26 15.42 2.30
C LEU A 96 -20.13 14.83 1.19
N GLN A 97 -19.61 14.73 -0.03
CA GLN A 97 -20.32 14.12 -1.14
C GLN A 97 -20.60 12.64 -0.85
N ARG A 98 -19.60 11.90 -0.38
CA ARG A 98 -19.74 10.48 -0.08
C ARG A 98 -20.78 10.19 0.99
N VAL A 99 -20.83 11.01 2.05
CA VAL A 99 -21.88 10.91 3.08
C VAL A 99 -23.27 11.19 2.50
N ARG A 100 -23.40 12.13 1.55
CA ARG A 100 -24.66 12.39 0.84
C ARG A 100 -25.07 11.24 -0.07
N ASP A 101 -24.12 10.61 -0.75
CA ASP A 101 -24.36 9.54 -1.73
C ASP A 101 -24.94 8.26 -1.11
N PHE A 102 -24.60 7.96 0.15
CA PHE A 102 -25.14 6.76 0.82
C PHE A 102 -26.66 6.80 1.02
N GLY A 103 -27.26 7.99 1.08
CA GLY A 103 -28.69 8.17 1.36
C GLY A 103 -29.12 7.65 2.73
N GLY A 104 -30.29 8.08 3.22
CA GLY A 104 -30.83 7.69 4.52
C GLY A 104 -30.78 8.80 5.58
N ASP A 105 -30.61 8.43 6.85
CA ASP A 105 -30.55 9.38 7.96
C ASP A 105 -29.19 10.10 7.99
N LEU A 106 -29.08 11.12 7.15
CA LEU A 106 -27.90 11.96 7.03
C LEU A 106 -27.51 12.60 8.37
N ALA A 107 -28.51 13.12 9.09
CA ALA A 107 -28.29 13.81 10.36
C ALA A 107 -27.79 12.84 11.43
N GLY A 108 -28.45 11.70 11.60
CA GLY A 108 -28.01 10.66 12.56
C GLY A 108 -26.63 10.12 12.24
N THR A 109 -26.30 9.93 10.96
CA THR A 109 -24.97 9.47 10.53
C THR A 109 -23.89 10.50 10.87
N LEU A 110 -24.14 11.79 10.58
CA LEU A 110 -23.22 12.88 10.92
C LEU A 110 -23.02 13.00 12.44
N THR A 111 -24.10 12.98 13.21
CA THR A 111 -24.03 13.04 14.68
C THR A 111 -23.26 11.85 15.24
N LEU A 112 -23.45 10.64 14.69
CA LEU A 112 -22.72 9.46 15.12
C LEU A 112 -21.23 9.55 14.80
N GLY A 113 -20.86 10.02 13.60
CA GLY A 113 -19.46 10.26 13.22
C GLY A 113 -18.78 11.29 14.11
N GLU A 114 -19.45 12.42 14.38
CA GLU A 114 -18.95 13.48 15.28
C GLU A 114 -18.82 12.98 16.72
N LYS A 115 -19.77 12.18 17.20
CA LYS A 115 -19.71 11.55 18.52
C LYS A 115 -18.48 10.65 18.65
N LEU A 116 -18.28 9.74 17.69
CA LEU A 116 -17.14 8.82 17.70
C LEU A 116 -15.81 9.58 17.66
N LEU A 117 -15.73 10.68 16.89
CA LEU A 117 -14.55 11.54 16.91
C LEU A 117 -14.36 12.16 18.30
N GLY A 118 -15.42 12.70 18.90
CA GLY A 118 -15.39 13.24 20.26
C GLY A 118 -14.91 12.23 21.30
N ASP A 119 -15.40 10.99 21.23
CA ASP A 119 -14.99 9.89 22.11
C ASP A 119 -13.49 9.58 21.93
N HIS A 120 -12.99 9.52 20.68
CA HIS A 120 -11.56 9.32 20.40
C HIS A 120 -10.71 10.47 20.92
N LEU A 121 -11.09 11.73 20.67
CA LEU A 121 -10.37 12.88 21.19
C LEU A 121 -10.39 12.95 22.72
N GLY A 122 -11.47 12.51 23.36
CA GLY A 122 -11.58 12.42 24.82
C GLY A 122 -10.57 11.47 25.47
N THR A 123 -10.10 10.46 24.72
CA THR A 123 -9.04 9.55 25.19
C THR A 123 -7.62 10.10 24.99
N GLN A 124 -7.45 11.11 24.12
CA GLN A 124 -6.15 11.67 23.79
C GLN A 124 -5.74 12.77 24.77
N ARG A 125 -4.79 12.47 25.66
CA ARG A 125 -4.27 13.43 26.66
C ARG A 125 -3.27 14.40 26.03
N GLY A 126 -3.76 15.49 25.44
CA GLY A 126 -2.96 16.64 25.03
C GLY A 126 -2.33 16.57 23.63
N ALA A 127 -2.39 15.42 22.96
CA ALA A 127 -1.90 15.23 21.59
C ALA A 127 -2.99 15.35 20.51
N VAL A 128 -4.14 15.93 20.85
CA VAL A 128 -5.34 16.05 19.99
C VAL A 128 -5.02 16.54 18.58
N ARG A 129 -4.15 17.56 18.45
CA ARG A 129 -3.82 18.14 17.15
C ARG A 129 -2.96 17.23 16.28
N LEU A 130 -1.98 16.54 16.87
CA LEU A 130 -1.15 15.58 16.15
C LEU A 130 -1.99 14.39 15.70
N TRP A 131 -2.83 13.89 16.60
CA TRP A 131 -3.76 12.80 16.31
C TRP A 131 -4.73 13.16 15.17
N LEU A 132 -5.27 14.39 15.15
CA LEU A 132 -6.15 14.85 14.06
C LEU A 132 -5.43 14.88 12.70
N ILE A 133 -4.14 15.25 12.67
CA ILE A 133 -3.34 15.26 11.44
C ILE A 133 -3.11 13.81 10.95
N GLU A 134 -2.73 12.90 11.85
CA GLU A 134 -2.57 11.47 11.52
C GLU A 134 -3.91 10.87 11.05
N ALA A 135 -5.01 11.23 11.71
CA ALA A 135 -6.32 10.75 11.34
C ALA A 135 -6.75 11.25 9.97
N MET A 136 -6.38 12.49 9.63
CA MET A 136 -6.64 13.08 8.33
C MET A 136 -5.85 12.38 7.21
N ASP A 137 -4.61 12.00 7.47
CA ASP A 137 -3.79 11.22 6.53
C ASP A 137 -4.40 9.84 6.27
N ALA A 138 -4.82 9.14 7.34
CA ALA A 138 -5.48 7.85 7.22
C ALA A 138 -6.81 7.93 6.45
N CYS A 139 -7.63 8.96 6.74
CA CYS A 139 -8.84 9.24 5.96
C CYS A 139 -8.50 9.53 4.49
N SER A 140 -7.49 10.32 4.19
CA SER A 140 -7.19 10.66 2.80
C SER A 140 -6.64 9.48 2.00
N ASN A 141 -5.81 8.64 2.61
CA ASN A 141 -5.39 7.37 2.01
C ASN A 141 -6.59 6.45 1.74
N ARG A 142 -7.58 6.44 2.63
CA ARG A 142 -8.83 5.70 2.41
C ARG A 142 -9.67 6.30 1.28
N ALA A 143 -9.71 7.62 1.17
CA ALA A 143 -10.38 8.31 0.08
C ALA A 143 -9.77 7.93 -1.28
N LEU A 144 -8.44 7.85 -1.39
CA LEU A 144 -7.75 7.36 -2.60
C LEU A 144 -8.20 5.93 -2.98
N ASN A 145 -8.31 5.03 -2.00
CA ASN A 145 -8.83 3.67 -2.24
C ASN A 145 -10.30 3.65 -2.70
N TYR A 146 -11.08 4.69 -2.38
CA TYR A 146 -12.44 4.88 -2.88
C TYR A 146 -12.51 5.67 -4.19
N GLY A 147 -11.37 6.01 -4.80
CA GLY A 147 -11.31 6.71 -6.09
C GLY A 147 -11.33 8.24 -5.99
N ALA A 148 -11.00 8.81 -4.82
CA ALA A 148 -10.76 10.25 -4.72
C ALA A 148 -9.53 10.65 -5.55
N HIS A 149 -9.63 11.80 -6.20
CA HIS A 149 -8.51 12.48 -6.85
C HIS A 149 -8.30 13.81 -6.13
N PHE A 150 -7.08 14.04 -5.65
CA PHE A 150 -6.71 15.31 -5.05
C PHE A 150 -5.77 16.03 -6.01
N ALA A 151 -6.16 17.22 -6.47
CA ALA A 151 -5.33 18.04 -7.33
C ALA A 151 -4.03 18.47 -6.63
N ALA A 152 -4.00 18.40 -5.29
CA ALA A 152 -2.78 18.60 -4.51
C ALA A 152 -1.69 17.52 -4.72
N PHE A 153 -2.02 16.37 -5.33
CA PHE A 153 -1.08 15.28 -5.62
C PHE A 153 -0.79 15.09 -7.12
N ASP A 154 -1.39 15.91 -7.98
CA ASP A 154 -1.14 15.96 -9.43
C ASP A 154 -0.07 17.02 -9.77
#